data_AF-A0A225DJH3-F1
#
_entry.id   AF-A0A225DJH3-F1
#
_cell.length_a   1.000
_cell.length_b   1.000
_cell.length_c   1.000
_cell.angle_alpha   90.00
_cell.angle_beta   90.00
_cell.angle_gamma   90.00
#
_symmetry.space_group_name_H-M   'P 1'
#
loop_
_entity.id
_entity.type
_entity.pdbx_description
1 polymer ?
#
loop_
_entity_poly.entity_id
_entity_poly.type
_entity_poly.pdbx_seq_one_letter_code
_entity_poly.pdbx_strand_id
1 'polypeptide(L)'
;MVMWIMSDRTIPRSFRFMEGFGVHTFRLVNAGGKSTFVKFHWKPKQGLQSVVWNEAVKINGADPDFHRRDLWTAIEAGDFPEWELGVQLFDDAFADRFEFDVLDATKLIPEEDIPVRPIGRLVLDRRVDNFFAETEQVAFCTQNVVSGIDFTNDPLLQGRNFSYLDTQIKRLGGPNFTHLPINAPKCPVAHFQQDGHMAMINPKGRVNYEPNSFGAGSRESPQKGFRSFPAEEGGPKQRVRSETFADHYSQARQFFISQTPIEQMHIANALTFELSKVETVAVRARMVSHLLNIDAGLAEQVAKGLRLKDMPAPVVAARPTVQNLNPSPALSIVKNGPKTFAGRKVGVLVTDGVDAKILAALKKAVEAEGAMLKLIAPEVGGVEGSDGTLHAADEKLEGGPSVLFDAVAILPSEAGAAELMTLPAARDFVADAVAHRKFIAYVEAATPLLEKAVGSAAIDDGFALLRTAKDCVTFVTECRKLRFWDRAGAER
;
A
#
# COMPACT_ATOMS: atom_id res chain seq x y z
N MET A 1 14.86 -4.98 -0.48
CA MET A 1 13.61 -4.51 -1.13
C MET A 1 12.97 -5.51 -2.09
N VAL A 2 13.70 -6.29 -2.91
CA VAL A 2 13.07 -7.19 -3.91
C VAL A 2 11.98 -8.10 -3.33
N MET A 3 12.20 -8.70 -2.14
CA MET A 3 11.18 -9.55 -1.52
C MET A 3 9.88 -8.80 -1.19
N TRP A 4 9.96 -7.51 -0.82
CA TRP A 4 8.77 -6.69 -0.59
C TRP A 4 8.06 -6.36 -1.91
N ILE A 5 8.81 -5.96 -2.94
CA ILE A 5 8.27 -5.58 -4.26
C ILE A 5 7.62 -6.78 -4.98
N MET A 6 8.16 -7.97 -4.77
CA MET A 6 7.59 -9.20 -5.35
C MET A 6 6.47 -9.79 -4.50
N SER A 7 6.22 -9.24 -3.30
CA SER A 7 5.08 -9.64 -2.47
C SER A 7 3.85 -8.78 -2.78
N ASP A 8 2.72 -9.17 -2.22
CA ASP A 8 1.47 -8.41 -2.37
C ASP A 8 1.54 -7.00 -1.74
N ARG A 9 2.58 -6.69 -0.94
CA ARG A 9 2.79 -5.36 -0.31
C ARG A 9 2.77 -4.20 -1.31
N THR A 10 3.17 -4.42 -2.56
CA THR A 10 3.24 -3.36 -3.59
C THR A 10 2.10 -3.38 -4.60
N ILE A 11 1.07 -4.20 -4.35
CA ILE A 11 -0.22 -4.18 -5.05
C ILE A 11 -1.34 -4.00 -4.02
N PRO A 12 -1.33 -2.89 -3.24
CA PRO A 12 -2.31 -2.67 -2.19
C PRO A 12 -3.71 -2.54 -2.79
N ARG A 13 -4.73 -3.00 -2.06
CA ARG A 13 -6.13 -2.87 -2.49
C ARG A 13 -6.58 -1.41 -2.50
N SER A 14 -6.05 -0.60 -1.58
CA SER A 14 -6.28 0.83 -1.47
C SER A 14 -5.13 1.44 -0.69
N PHE A 15 -4.84 2.73 -0.90
CA PHE A 15 -3.89 3.47 -0.04
C PHE A 15 -4.31 3.41 1.43
N ARG A 16 -5.60 3.28 1.72
CA ARG A 16 -6.15 3.19 3.09
C ARG A 16 -5.77 1.91 3.82
N PHE A 17 -5.35 0.86 3.10
CA PHE A 17 -5.08 -0.47 3.62
C PHE A 17 -3.60 -0.86 3.53
N MET A 18 -2.70 0.12 3.47
CA MET A 18 -1.25 -0.10 3.45
C MET A 18 -0.55 0.65 4.59
N GLU A 19 0.58 0.11 5.02
CA GLU A 19 1.48 0.77 5.96
C GLU A 19 2.31 1.86 5.26
N GLY A 20 2.82 2.79 6.06
CA GLY A 20 3.82 3.75 5.63
C GLY A 20 5.05 3.69 6.53
N PHE A 21 6.23 3.96 5.98
CA PHE A 21 7.49 3.90 6.72
C PHE A 21 8.36 5.11 6.38
N GLY A 22 9.00 5.69 7.40
CA GLY A 22 10.06 6.68 7.20
C GLY A 22 11.34 6.06 6.62
N VAL A 23 11.50 4.74 6.75
CA VAL A 23 12.65 3.89 6.35
C VAL A 23 13.92 4.20 7.13
N HIS A 24 14.39 5.44 7.05
CA HIS A 24 15.61 5.90 7.67
C HIS A 24 15.49 5.96 9.19
N THR A 25 16.62 5.81 9.86
CA THR A 25 16.76 6.20 11.26
C THR A 25 16.96 7.72 11.33
N PHE A 26 16.12 8.40 12.10
CA PHE A 26 16.27 9.82 12.46
C PHE A 26 16.66 9.93 13.94
N ARG A 27 16.84 11.16 14.43
CA ARG A 27 17.00 11.46 15.85
C ARG A 27 15.81 12.28 16.36
N LEU A 28 15.34 11.96 17.56
CA LEU A 28 14.54 12.86 18.39
C LEU A 28 15.46 13.49 19.43
N VAL A 29 15.48 14.82 19.51
CA VAL A 29 16.33 15.59 20.43
C VAL A 29 15.45 16.31 21.44
N ASN A 30 15.62 15.99 22.72
CA ASN A 30 14.81 16.60 23.78
C ASN A 30 15.36 17.98 24.22
N ALA A 31 14.64 18.66 25.11
CA ALA A 31 15.02 19.99 25.62
C ALA A 31 16.36 20.02 26.38
N GLY A 32 16.83 18.87 26.88
CA GLY A 32 18.14 18.73 27.52
C GLY A 32 19.28 18.38 26.53
N GLY A 33 19.00 18.31 25.23
CA GLY A 33 19.96 17.94 24.20
C GLY A 33 20.21 16.43 24.06
N LYS A 34 19.48 15.58 24.79
CA LYS A 34 19.61 14.12 24.67
C LYS A 34 18.95 13.66 23.38
N SER A 35 19.69 12.90 22.57
CA SER A 35 19.21 12.25 21.35
C SER A 35 18.65 10.85 21.64
N THR A 36 17.67 10.43 20.84
CA THR A 36 17.15 9.07 20.76
C THR A 36 16.92 8.74 19.30
N PHE A 37 17.39 7.60 18.82
CA PHE A 37 17.12 7.18 17.45
C PHE A 37 15.64 6.83 17.28
N VAL A 38 15.11 7.12 16.10
CA VAL A 38 13.71 6.85 15.76
C VAL A 38 13.54 6.33 14.35
N LYS A 39 12.70 5.30 14.18
CA LYS A 39 12.05 4.96 12.89
C LYS A 39 10.56 5.26 12.96
N PHE A 40 10.03 5.94 11.96
CA PHE A 40 8.62 6.34 11.87
C PHE A 40 7.78 5.33 11.09
N HIS A 41 6.57 5.08 11.57
CA HIS A 41 5.61 4.12 11.02
C HIS A 41 4.22 4.74 10.90
N TRP A 42 3.48 4.36 9.87
CA TRP A 42 2.04 4.62 9.74
C TRP A 42 1.32 3.27 9.68
N LYS A 43 0.45 3.03 10.66
CA LYS A 43 -0.36 1.80 10.76
C LYS A 43 -1.80 2.11 10.34
N PRO A 44 -2.34 1.50 9.27
CA PRO A 44 -3.70 1.80 8.80
C PRO A 44 -4.73 1.27 9.79
N LYS A 45 -5.69 2.11 10.20
CA LYS A 45 -6.76 1.69 11.12
C LYS A 45 -7.71 0.66 10.50
N GLN A 46 -7.83 0.64 9.18
CA GLN A 46 -8.70 -0.28 8.43
C GLN A 46 -8.02 -1.63 8.10
N GLY A 47 -6.81 -1.85 8.65
CA GLY A 47 -6.02 -3.08 8.49
C GLY A 47 -5.33 -3.19 7.14
N LEU A 48 -4.56 -4.26 6.96
CA LEU A 48 -3.81 -4.51 5.73
C LEU A 48 -4.61 -5.32 4.73
N GLN A 49 -4.54 -4.90 3.46
CA GLN A 49 -5.13 -5.66 2.36
C GLN A 49 -4.44 -5.31 1.04
N SER A 50 -4.14 -6.36 0.29
CA SER A 50 -3.66 -6.26 -1.09
C SER A 50 -4.56 -7.05 -2.03
N VAL A 51 -4.38 -6.82 -3.32
CA VAL A 51 -4.95 -7.65 -4.39
C VAL A 51 -3.94 -8.72 -4.82
N VAL A 52 -4.37 -9.67 -5.62
CA VAL A 52 -3.45 -10.64 -6.27
C VAL A 52 -2.96 -10.09 -7.62
N TRP A 53 -1.84 -10.60 -8.13
CA TRP A 53 -1.19 -10.02 -9.31
C TRP A 53 -2.10 -9.91 -10.55
N ASN A 54 -2.83 -10.97 -10.91
CA ASN A 54 -3.74 -10.95 -12.06
C ASN A 54 -4.84 -9.89 -11.89
N GLU A 55 -5.35 -9.74 -10.67
CA GLU A 55 -6.35 -8.73 -10.33
C GLU A 55 -5.77 -7.32 -10.44
N ALA A 56 -4.55 -7.08 -9.97
CA ALA A 56 -3.87 -5.79 -10.10
C ALA A 56 -3.72 -5.36 -11.58
N VAL A 57 -3.36 -6.30 -12.46
CA VAL A 57 -3.27 -6.03 -13.91
C VAL A 57 -4.64 -5.67 -14.49
N LYS A 58 -5.68 -6.42 -14.12
CA LYS A 58 -7.05 -6.18 -14.61
C LYS A 58 -7.65 -4.89 -14.07
N ILE A 59 -7.41 -4.53 -12.81
CA ILE A 59 -7.80 -3.23 -12.23
C ILE A 59 -7.19 -2.11 -13.06
N ASN A 60 -5.89 -2.15 -13.36
CA ASN A 60 -5.24 -1.09 -14.15
C ASN A 60 -5.77 -0.99 -15.59
N GLY A 61 -6.34 -2.06 -16.14
CA GLY A 61 -7.03 -2.03 -17.42
C GLY A 61 -8.46 -1.47 -17.34
N ALA A 62 -9.18 -1.78 -16.26
CA ALA A 62 -10.58 -1.38 -16.07
C ALA A 62 -10.75 0.03 -15.50
N ASP A 63 -9.96 0.38 -14.48
CA ASP A 63 -9.94 1.70 -13.82
C ASP A 63 -8.50 2.07 -13.43
N PRO A 64 -7.73 2.73 -14.32
CA PRO A 64 -6.38 3.18 -13.98
C PRO A 64 -6.36 4.26 -12.89
N ASP A 65 -7.50 4.86 -12.55
CA ASP A 65 -7.66 5.81 -11.45
C ASP A 65 -8.14 5.13 -10.15
N PHE A 66 -8.17 3.79 -10.07
CA PHE A 66 -8.81 3.03 -8.99
C PHE A 66 -8.46 3.51 -7.58
N HIS A 67 -7.18 3.65 -7.25
CA HIS A 67 -6.77 4.11 -5.92
C HIS A 67 -7.11 5.59 -5.67
N ARG A 68 -7.03 6.43 -6.70
CA ARG A 68 -7.42 7.85 -6.64
C ARG A 68 -8.92 7.98 -6.38
N ARG A 69 -9.73 7.23 -7.15
CA ARG A 69 -11.19 7.18 -7.01
C ARG A 69 -11.60 6.62 -5.66
N ASP A 70 -10.97 5.52 -5.22
CA ASP A 70 -11.26 4.93 -3.91
C ASP A 70 -11.03 5.93 -2.77
N LEU A 71 -9.88 6.61 -2.74
CA LEU A 71 -9.57 7.61 -1.73
C LEU A 71 -10.58 8.78 -1.77
N TRP A 72 -10.89 9.27 -2.97
CA TRP A 72 -11.82 10.38 -3.17
C TRP A 72 -13.24 10.05 -2.71
N THR A 73 -13.76 8.87 -3.10
CA THR A 73 -15.09 8.41 -2.73
C THR A 73 -15.19 8.05 -1.26
N ALA A 74 -14.14 7.48 -0.66
CA ALA A 74 -14.13 7.17 0.77
C ALA A 74 -14.29 8.44 1.62
N ILE A 75 -13.54 9.50 1.28
CA ILE A 75 -13.66 10.81 1.96
C ILE A 75 -15.05 11.42 1.75
N GLU A 76 -15.59 11.36 0.53
CA GLU A 76 -16.94 11.88 0.25
C GLU A 76 -18.05 11.15 1.00
N ALA A 77 -17.90 9.84 1.21
CA ALA A 77 -18.84 9.02 1.94
C ALA A 77 -18.69 9.13 3.48
N GLY A 78 -17.71 9.89 3.97
CA GLY A 78 -17.38 9.98 5.40
C GLY A 78 -16.64 8.76 5.96
N ASP A 79 -16.22 7.81 5.12
CA ASP A 79 -15.33 6.70 5.46
C ASP A 79 -13.87 7.20 5.43
N PHE A 80 -13.54 8.10 6.37
CA PHE A 80 -12.26 8.80 6.34
C PHE A 80 -11.08 7.82 6.50
N PRO A 81 -10.09 7.87 5.58
CA PRO A 81 -8.83 7.17 5.76
C PRO A 81 -8.12 7.59 7.05
N GLU A 82 -7.71 6.62 7.85
CA GLU A 82 -6.99 6.87 9.11
C GLU A 82 -5.75 6.00 9.28
N TRP A 83 -4.69 6.62 9.79
CA TRP A 83 -3.46 5.94 10.18
C TRP A 83 -3.02 6.37 11.58
N GLU A 84 -2.46 5.44 12.33
CA GLU A 84 -1.77 5.71 13.59
C GLU A 84 -0.29 6.00 13.32
N LEU A 85 0.20 7.13 13.81
CA LEU A 85 1.63 7.45 13.80
C LEU A 85 2.30 6.64 14.90
N GLY A 86 3.25 5.80 14.51
CA GLY A 86 4.04 4.98 15.40
C GLY A 86 5.53 5.31 15.32
N VAL A 87 6.25 5.03 16.41
CA VAL A 87 7.71 5.17 16.48
C VAL A 87 8.36 3.95 17.10
N GLN A 88 9.46 3.48 16.51
CA GLN A 88 10.44 2.62 17.19
C GLN A 88 11.52 3.53 17.74
N LEU A 89 11.78 3.47 19.06
CA LEU A 89 12.74 4.33 19.76
C LEU A 89 13.86 3.49 20.34
N PHE A 90 15.11 3.90 20.12
CA PHE A 90 16.28 3.17 20.59
C PHE A 90 17.50 4.06 20.80
N ASP A 91 18.50 3.53 21.49
CA ASP A 91 19.74 4.19 21.84
C ASP A 91 20.95 3.54 21.15
N ASP A 92 22.13 4.10 21.40
CA ASP A 92 23.40 3.59 20.86
C ASP A 92 23.67 2.16 21.33
N ALA A 93 23.31 1.82 22.57
CA ALA A 93 23.48 0.46 23.10
C ALA A 93 22.64 -0.59 22.35
N PHE A 94 21.49 -0.22 21.80
CA PHE A 94 20.76 -1.08 20.85
C PHE A 94 21.46 -1.12 19.49
N ALA A 95 21.84 0.04 18.95
CA ALA A 95 22.50 0.12 17.66
C ALA A 95 23.78 -0.74 17.61
N ASP A 96 24.57 -0.76 18.68
CA ASP A 96 25.83 -1.51 18.80
C ASP A 96 25.64 -3.02 18.85
N ARG A 97 24.51 -3.50 19.39
CA ARG A 97 24.22 -4.94 19.54
C ARG A 97 23.32 -5.50 18.45
N PHE A 98 22.66 -4.64 17.67
CA PHE A 98 21.78 -5.07 16.60
C PHE A 98 22.61 -5.72 15.49
N GLU A 99 22.13 -6.83 14.94
CA GLU A 99 22.84 -7.62 13.92
C GLU A 99 23.14 -6.81 12.64
N PHE A 100 22.40 -5.71 12.43
CA PHE A 100 22.50 -4.87 11.26
C PHE A 100 22.80 -3.43 11.62
N ASP A 101 23.39 -2.70 10.68
CA ASP A 101 23.58 -1.27 10.85
C ASP A 101 22.23 -0.53 10.82
N VAL A 102 21.91 0.20 11.88
CA VAL A 102 20.68 1.00 11.98
C VAL A 102 20.63 2.16 10.97
N LEU A 103 21.77 2.52 10.37
CA LEU A 103 21.88 3.54 9.33
C LEU A 103 21.75 2.96 7.91
N ASP A 104 21.65 1.64 7.78
CA ASP A 104 21.40 0.98 6.50
C ASP A 104 19.91 1.02 6.15
N ALA A 105 19.56 1.87 5.19
CA ALA A 105 18.19 2.00 4.67
C ALA A 105 17.64 0.71 4.02
N THR A 106 18.47 -0.31 3.78
CA THR A 106 18.02 -1.62 3.32
C THR A 106 17.57 -2.53 4.47
N LYS A 107 17.72 -2.08 5.72
CA LYS A 107 17.44 -2.86 6.93
C LYS A 107 16.24 -2.31 7.70
N LEU A 108 15.35 -3.21 8.09
CA LEU A 108 14.27 -2.97 9.04
C LEU A 108 14.69 -3.33 10.46
N ILE A 109 13.97 -2.82 11.45
CA ILE A 109 14.04 -3.30 12.83
C ILE A 109 12.77 -4.13 13.07
N PRO A 110 12.87 -5.44 13.32
CA PRO A 110 11.69 -6.27 13.61
C PRO A 110 10.89 -5.70 14.79
N GLU A 111 9.56 -5.76 14.70
CA GLU A 111 8.69 -5.23 15.76
C GLU A 111 8.78 -6.06 17.05
N GLU A 112 9.27 -7.29 16.95
CA GLU A 112 9.57 -8.18 18.07
C GLU A 112 10.82 -7.74 18.85
N ASP A 113 11.76 -7.05 18.19
CA ASP A 113 12.96 -6.49 18.84
C ASP A 113 12.64 -5.12 19.46
N ILE A 114 11.95 -4.26 18.70
CA ILE A 114 11.46 -2.96 19.19
C ILE A 114 10.02 -2.78 18.72
N PRO A 115 9.02 -2.82 19.63
CA PRO A 115 7.63 -2.63 19.24
C PRO A 115 7.37 -1.20 18.78
N VAL A 116 6.47 -1.04 17.81
CA VAL A 116 6.02 0.27 17.35
C VAL A 116 5.13 0.89 18.44
N ARG A 117 5.56 2.03 18.98
CA ARG A 117 4.79 2.79 19.97
C ARG A 117 3.90 3.81 19.27
N PRO A 118 2.57 3.76 19.43
CA PRO A 118 1.68 4.77 18.87
C PRO A 118 1.81 6.11 19.62
N ILE A 119 1.86 7.20 18.87
CA ILE A 119 2.05 8.56 19.38
C ILE A 119 1.09 9.60 18.77
N GLY A 120 0.30 9.22 17.76
CA GLY A 120 -0.62 10.15 17.11
C GLY A 120 -1.51 9.48 16.08
N ARG A 121 -2.38 10.28 15.45
CA ARG A 121 -3.34 9.83 14.44
C ARG A 121 -3.42 10.84 13.29
N LEU A 122 -3.40 10.35 12.06
CA LEU A 122 -3.70 11.11 10.85
C LEU A 122 -5.08 10.68 10.34
N VAL A 123 -5.94 11.65 10.07
CA VAL A 123 -7.25 11.47 9.44
C VAL A 123 -7.26 12.34 8.20
N LEU A 124 -7.61 11.76 7.05
CA LEU A 124 -7.83 12.53 5.83
C LEU A 124 -9.34 12.74 5.67
N ASP A 125 -9.81 13.95 5.97
CA ASP A 125 -11.24 14.28 6.07
C ASP A 125 -11.75 15.19 4.96
N ARG A 126 -10.87 15.62 4.05
CA ARG A 126 -11.22 16.55 2.98
C ARG A 126 -10.45 16.28 1.69
N ARG A 127 -11.11 16.52 0.57
CA ARG A 127 -10.56 16.46 -0.80
C ARG A 127 -10.02 17.83 -1.20
N VAL A 128 -9.05 17.82 -2.11
CA VAL A 128 -8.56 19.05 -2.75
C VAL A 128 -9.69 19.67 -3.59
N ASP A 129 -9.74 20.99 -3.64
CA ASP A 129 -10.69 21.72 -4.49
C ASP A 129 -10.15 21.78 -5.92
N ASN A 130 -8.82 21.83 -6.11
CA ASN A 130 -8.16 21.77 -7.41
C ASN A 130 -6.92 20.86 -7.39
N PHE A 131 -6.98 19.76 -8.16
CA PHE A 131 -5.89 18.77 -8.21
C PHE A 131 -4.54 19.37 -8.59
N PHE A 132 -4.48 20.23 -9.61
CA PHE A 132 -3.21 20.82 -10.02
C PHE A 132 -2.66 21.76 -8.94
N ALA A 133 -3.52 22.63 -8.42
CA ALA A 133 -3.10 23.67 -7.49
C ALA A 133 -2.58 23.11 -6.15
N GLU A 134 -3.13 21.98 -5.72
CA GLU A 134 -2.87 21.39 -4.41
C GLU A 134 -2.07 20.08 -4.51
N THR A 135 -2.47 19.13 -5.34
CA THR A 135 -1.77 17.83 -5.45
C THR A 135 -0.56 17.87 -6.35
N GLU A 136 -0.65 18.49 -7.53
CA GLU A 136 0.48 18.53 -8.46
C GLU A 136 1.57 19.51 -7.98
N GLN A 137 1.18 20.61 -7.34
CA GLN A 137 2.11 21.65 -6.89
C GLN A 137 2.66 21.48 -5.46
N VAL A 138 2.16 20.53 -4.66
CA VAL A 138 2.71 20.28 -3.33
C VAL A 138 4.17 19.83 -3.42
N ALA A 139 5.00 20.30 -2.51
CA ALA A 139 6.42 19.96 -2.42
C ALA A 139 6.75 19.40 -1.03
N PHE A 140 7.07 18.10 -0.98
CA PHE A 140 7.64 17.45 0.21
C PHE A 140 9.16 17.44 0.13
N CYS A 141 9.84 17.40 1.28
CA CYS A 141 11.30 17.42 1.36
C CYS A 141 11.78 16.78 2.66
N THR A 142 12.78 15.90 2.62
CA THR A 142 13.27 15.23 3.85
C THR A 142 14.01 16.17 4.79
N GLN A 143 14.63 17.25 4.27
CA GLN A 143 15.29 18.25 5.10
C GLN A 143 14.33 19.19 5.84
N ASN A 144 13.02 19.16 5.53
CA ASN A 144 12.00 19.99 6.20
C ASN A 144 11.61 19.38 7.56
N VAL A 145 12.58 19.26 8.46
CA VAL A 145 12.37 18.86 9.86
C VAL A 145 12.14 20.09 10.74
N VAL A 146 11.61 19.86 11.95
CA VAL A 146 11.37 20.90 12.96
C VAL A 146 12.28 20.67 14.17
N SER A 147 12.52 21.72 14.98
CA SER A 147 13.27 21.59 16.24
C SER A 147 12.74 20.43 17.08
N GLY A 148 13.64 19.53 17.48
CA GLY A 148 13.31 18.29 18.17
C GLY A 148 13.43 17.04 17.28
N ILE A 149 13.59 17.19 15.98
CA ILE A 149 13.93 16.11 15.04
C ILE A 149 15.24 16.47 14.33
N ASP A 150 16.14 15.50 14.18
CA ASP A 150 17.39 15.68 13.45
C ASP A 150 17.75 14.42 12.65
N PHE A 151 18.82 14.51 11.86
CA PHE A 151 19.25 13.47 10.93
C PHE A 151 20.27 12.52 11.54
N THR A 152 20.48 11.40 10.85
CA THR A 152 21.59 10.46 11.08
C THR A 152 22.48 10.40 9.84
N ASN A 153 23.56 9.61 9.92
CA ASN A 153 24.50 9.41 8.82
C ASN A 153 24.07 8.32 7.83
N ASP A 154 22.78 7.97 7.79
CA ASP A 154 22.24 7.13 6.71
C ASP A 154 22.60 7.76 5.35
N PRO A 155 23.45 7.11 4.54
CA PRO A 155 24.00 7.73 3.34
C PRO A 155 22.94 7.96 2.25
N LEU A 156 21.81 7.26 2.29
CA LEU A 156 20.69 7.48 1.39
C LEU A 156 19.89 8.71 1.83
N LEU A 157 19.62 8.87 3.13
CA LEU A 157 18.96 10.06 3.68
C LEU A 157 19.76 11.33 3.39
N GLN A 158 21.08 11.29 3.57
CA GLN A 158 21.97 12.41 3.30
C GLN A 158 21.89 12.88 1.84
N GLY A 159 21.86 11.95 0.88
CA GLY A 159 21.65 12.29 -0.54
C GLY A 159 20.24 12.85 -0.83
N ARG A 160 19.21 12.32 -0.16
CA ARG A 160 17.83 12.83 -0.28
C ARG A 160 17.72 14.27 0.21
N ASN A 161 18.36 14.63 1.32
CA ASN A 161 18.30 16.00 1.86
C ASN A 161 18.71 17.08 0.84
N PHE A 162 19.63 16.77 -0.07
CA PHE A 162 19.94 17.64 -1.22
C PHE A 162 18.85 17.61 -2.31
N SER A 163 18.48 16.41 -2.77
CA SER A 163 17.72 16.22 -4.02
C SER A 163 16.32 16.87 -4.03
N TYR A 164 15.59 16.81 -2.92
CA TYR A 164 14.20 17.26 -2.90
C TYR A 164 14.07 18.77 -3.10
N LEU A 165 15.01 19.59 -2.60
CA LEU A 165 15.00 21.02 -2.87
C LEU A 165 15.37 21.30 -4.33
N ASP A 166 16.46 20.68 -4.80
CA ASP A 166 16.97 20.85 -6.17
C ASP A 166 15.88 20.56 -7.23
N THR A 167 15.14 19.46 -7.08
CA THR A 167 14.09 19.10 -8.04
C THR A 167 12.96 20.14 -8.10
N GLN A 168 12.63 20.81 -6.99
CA GLN A 168 11.56 21.81 -6.97
C GLN A 168 11.89 23.05 -7.78
N ILE A 169 13.17 23.42 -7.88
CA ILE A 169 13.59 24.63 -8.60
C ILE A 169 13.12 24.56 -10.06
N LYS A 170 13.26 23.39 -10.70
CA LYS A 170 12.74 23.20 -12.06
C LYS A 170 11.25 22.87 -12.06
N ARG A 171 10.81 21.92 -11.24
CA ARG A 171 9.43 21.39 -11.26
C ARG A 171 8.39 22.47 -10.98
N LEU A 172 8.69 23.40 -10.07
CA LEU A 172 7.79 24.47 -9.62
C LEU A 172 8.26 25.86 -10.06
N GLY A 173 9.18 25.92 -11.03
CA GLY A 173 9.52 27.14 -11.76
C GLY A 173 10.44 28.14 -11.04
N GLY A 174 10.93 27.83 -9.84
CA GLY A 174 11.94 28.67 -9.17
C GLY A 174 12.05 28.44 -7.67
N PRO A 175 12.82 29.29 -6.95
CA PRO A 175 13.02 29.15 -5.51
C PRO A 175 11.80 29.53 -4.67
N ASN A 176 10.84 30.24 -5.26
CA ASN A 176 9.65 30.76 -4.57
C ASN A 176 8.47 29.76 -4.54
N PHE A 177 8.72 28.46 -4.75
CA PHE A 177 7.67 27.44 -4.71
C PHE A 177 6.99 27.33 -3.33
N THR A 178 7.63 27.83 -2.28
CA THR A 178 7.08 27.94 -0.92
C THR A 178 6.00 29.03 -0.79
N HIS A 179 5.88 29.94 -1.77
CA HIS A 179 4.79 30.93 -1.81
C HIS A 179 3.48 30.33 -2.35
N LEU A 180 3.53 29.18 -3.02
CA LEU A 180 2.33 28.49 -3.48
C LEU A 180 1.44 28.15 -2.26
N PRO A 181 0.12 28.40 -2.31
CA PRO A 181 -0.74 28.31 -1.12
C PRO A 181 -0.68 26.97 -0.37
N ILE A 182 -0.51 25.86 -1.09
CA ILE A 182 -0.40 24.51 -0.51
C ILE A 182 0.93 24.26 0.21
N ASN A 183 2.00 24.94 -0.21
CA ASN A 183 3.34 24.83 0.39
C ASN A 183 3.60 25.91 1.45
N ALA A 184 2.78 26.96 1.46
CA ALA A 184 2.96 28.11 2.33
C ALA A 184 2.79 27.72 3.81
N PRO A 185 3.79 28.02 4.66
CA PRO A 185 3.74 27.69 6.09
C PRO A 185 2.59 28.44 6.77
N LYS A 186 2.01 27.81 7.80
CA LYS A 186 0.94 28.40 8.62
C LYS A 186 1.47 29.14 9.86
N CYS A 187 2.80 29.26 9.98
CA CYS A 187 3.48 30.01 11.01
C CYS A 187 4.29 31.17 10.39
N PRO A 188 4.68 32.20 11.18
CA PRO A 188 5.52 33.27 10.68
C PRO A 188 6.87 32.76 10.17
N VAL A 189 7.31 33.24 9.01
CA VAL A 189 8.64 32.98 8.46
C VAL A 189 9.30 34.31 8.13
N ALA A 190 10.39 34.59 8.83
CA ALA A 190 11.12 35.85 8.72
C ALA A 190 12.56 35.56 8.29
N HIS A 191 12.95 36.03 7.12
CA HIS A 191 14.28 35.88 6.54
C HIS A 191 14.67 37.15 5.77
N PHE A 192 15.85 37.11 5.15
CA PHE A 192 16.37 38.18 4.30
C PHE A 192 16.39 37.82 2.81
N GLN A 193 15.96 36.61 2.42
CA GLN A 193 15.84 36.22 1.02
C GLN A 193 14.91 37.17 0.25
N GLN A 194 15.28 37.49 -0.99
CA GLN A 194 14.59 38.43 -1.91
C GLN A 194 14.56 37.82 -3.32
N ASP A 195 13.72 38.40 -4.18
CA ASP A 195 13.67 38.13 -5.62
C ASP A 195 13.38 36.67 -6.00
N GLY A 196 13.89 36.21 -7.15
CA GLY A 196 13.58 34.91 -7.74
C GLY A 196 12.32 34.92 -8.61
N HIS A 197 12.21 33.93 -9.51
CA HIS A 197 11.03 33.79 -10.37
C HIS A 197 9.76 33.59 -9.52
N MET A 198 8.64 34.20 -9.94
CA MET A 198 7.36 34.23 -9.18
C MET A 198 7.50 34.70 -7.72
N ALA A 199 8.30 35.73 -7.47
CA ALA A 199 8.33 36.41 -6.16
C ALA A 199 7.00 37.11 -5.87
N MET A 200 6.08 36.43 -5.18
CA MET A 200 4.76 36.96 -4.81
C MET A 200 4.81 37.83 -3.54
N ILE A 201 5.71 37.52 -2.61
CA ILE A 201 5.87 38.18 -1.31
C ILE A 201 7.36 38.35 -1.06
N ASN A 202 7.81 39.58 -0.74
CA ASN A 202 9.18 39.90 -0.37
C ASN A 202 9.22 40.68 0.96
N PRO A 203 10.29 40.52 1.78
CA PRO A 203 10.49 41.36 2.96
C PRO A 203 10.52 42.85 2.59
N LYS A 204 9.73 43.67 3.29
CA LYS A 204 9.64 45.12 3.08
C LYS A 204 10.68 45.87 3.91
N GLY A 205 11.22 46.96 3.37
CA GLY A 205 12.13 47.87 4.07
C GLY A 205 13.49 47.97 3.41
N ARG A 206 14.42 48.67 4.08
CA ARG A 206 15.76 48.99 3.53
C ARG A 206 16.83 47.91 3.76
N VAL A 207 16.50 46.82 4.46
CA VAL A 207 17.47 45.81 4.92
C VAL A 207 17.13 44.45 4.33
N ASN A 208 18.10 43.84 3.66
CA ASN A 208 18.06 42.49 3.10
C ASN A 208 19.30 41.65 3.47
N TYR A 209 19.97 41.98 4.58
CA TYR A 209 21.19 41.30 5.04
C TYR A 209 21.30 41.32 6.58
N GLU A 210 22.13 40.43 7.13
CA GLU A 210 22.48 40.35 8.56
C GLU A 210 23.97 39.96 8.70
N PRO A 211 24.72 40.53 9.67
CA PRO A 211 24.33 41.59 10.60
C PRO A 211 24.13 42.95 9.92
N ASN A 212 23.22 43.77 10.45
CA ASN A 212 22.98 45.13 9.95
C ASN A 212 22.90 46.20 11.06
N SER A 213 23.38 47.42 10.76
CA SER A 213 23.43 48.54 11.72
C SER A 213 22.13 49.34 11.84
N PHE A 214 21.11 49.03 11.04
CA PHE A 214 19.82 49.75 11.07
C PHE A 214 18.88 49.28 12.17
N GLY A 215 19.24 48.21 12.91
CA GLY A 215 18.39 47.66 13.97
C GLY A 215 17.05 47.09 13.46
N ALA A 216 16.94 46.82 12.16
CA ALA A 216 15.69 46.41 11.50
C ALA A 216 15.82 45.02 10.85
N GLY A 217 14.68 44.42 10.52
CA GLY A 217 14.59 43.13 9.82
C GLY A 217 14.55 41.91 10.74
N SER A 218 14.62 40.72 10.14
CA SER A 218 14.59 39.42 10.81
C SER A 218 15.75 39.26 11.79
N ARG A 219 15.58 38.48 12.86
CA ARG A 219 16.63 38.19 13.86
C ARG A 219 16.69 36.71 14.16
N GLU A 220 17.90 36.22 14.42
CA GLU A 220 18.12 34.87 14.91
C GLU A 220 17.45 34.66 16.27
N SER A 221 17.09 33.42 16.57
CA SER A 221 16.64 33.02 17.90
C SER A 221 17.65 32.05 18.49
N PRO A 222 18.71 32.51 19.19
CA PRO A 222 19.75 31.61 19.67
C PRO A 222 19.20 30.53 20.59
N GLN A 223 18.22 30.85 21.43
CA GLN A 223 17.67 29.90 22.42
C GLN A 223 16.64 28.91 21.86
N LYS A 224 15.87 29.29 20.82
CA LYS A 224 14.76 28.47 20.29
C LYS A 224 14.99 27.98 18.85
N GLY A 225 15.97 28.54 18.17
CA GLY A 225 16.32 28.19 16.79
C GLY A 225 16.75 26.74 16.69
N PHE A 226 16.60 26.17 15.48
CA PHE A 226 17.06 24.83 15.19
C PHE A 226 18.56 24.70 15.47
N ARG A 227 18.94 23.61 16.13
CA ARG A 227 20.34 23.25 16.40
C ARG A 227 20.48 21.77 16.10
N SER A 228 21.46 21.43 15.28
CA SER A 228 21.81 20.02 15.07
C SER A 228 22.35 19.42 16.36
N PHE A 229 22.02 18.15 16.58
CA PHE A 229 22.61 17.31 17.60
C PHE A 229 24.14 17.29 17.39
N PRO A 230 24.95 17.59 18.43
CA PRO A 230 26.39 17.64 18.31
C PRO A 230 26.99 16.24 18.28
N ALA A 231 26.74 15.49 17.19
CA ALA A 231 27.36 14.19 16.97
C ALA A 231 28.88 14.32 16.81
N GLU A 232 29.63 13.38 17.36
CA GLU A 232 31.07 13.29 17.16
C GLU A 232 31.35 12.52 15.86
N GLU A 233 31.95 13.21 14.88
CA GLU A 233 32.26 12.65 13.57
C GLU A 233 33.77 12.73 13.31
N GLY A 234 34.37 11.64 12.84
CA GLY A 234 35.80 11.57 12.58
C GLY A 234 36.15 10.53 11.52
N GLY A 235 37.24 10.77 10.79
CA GLY A 235 37.75 9.85 9.78
C GLY A 235 38.27 10.52 8.52
N PRO A 236 38.98 9.78 7.66
CA PRO A 236 39.44 10.28 6.38
C PRO A 236 38.27 10.50 5.40
N LYS A 237 38.39 11.49 4.52
CA LYS A 237 37.44 11.67 3.41
C LYS A 237 37.58 10.53 2.42
N GLN A 238 36.53 9.75 2.22
CA GLN A 238 36.53 8.56 1.35
C GLN A 238 35.22 8.40 0.58
N ARG A 239 35.25 7.55 -0.46
CA ARG A 239 34.07 7.06 -1.20
C ARG A 239 34.02 5.54 -1.07
N VAL A 240 33.59 5.07 0.10
CA VAL A 240 33.51 3.66 0.44
C VAL A 240 32.12 3.35 0.97
N ARG A 241 31.65 2.12 0.76
CA ARG A 241 30.47 1.61 1.47
C ARG A 241 30.95 0.98 2.77
N SER A 242 30.28 1.27 3.89
CA SER A 242 30.60 0.61 5.16
C SER A 242 30.45 -0.91 5.02
N GLU A 243 31.39 -1.67 5.57
CA GLU A 243 31.32 -3.13 5.58
C GLU A 243 30.11 -3.65 6.37
N THR A 244 29.57 -2.85 7.31
CA THR A 244 28.35 -3.15 8.07
C THR A 244 27.09 -3.20 7.17
N PHE A 245 27.17 -2.66 5.95
CA PHE A 245 26.09 -2.67 4.95
C PHE A 245 26.21 -3.86 3.97
N ALA A 246 27.21 -4.73 4.15
CA ALA A 246 27.53 -5.81 3.21
C ALA A 246 26.61 -7.04 3.32
N ASP A 247 25.72 -7.10 4.32
CA ASP A 247 24.68 -8.14 4.36
C ASP A 247 23.54 -7.76 3.39
N HIS A 248 23.27 -8.64 2.41
CA HIS A 248 22.28 -8.42 1.38
C HIS A 248 21.10 -9.41 1.42
N TYR A 249 21.17 -10.43 2.27
CA TYR A 249 20.29 -11.60 2.16
C TYR A 249 19.57 -11.95 3.46
N SER A 250 20.13 -11.66 4.63
CA SER A 250 19.57 -12.16 5.89
C SER A 250 18.17 -11.62 6.16
N GLN A 251 17.94 -10.31 6.00
CA GLN A 251 16.59 -9.76 6.14
C GLN A 251 15.66 -10.04 4.96
N ALA A 252 16.21 -10.33 3.77
CA ALA A 252 15.40 -10.83 2.67
C ALA A 252 14.84 -12.22 3.01
N ARG A 253 15.67 -13.08 3.60
CA ARG A 253 15.26 -14.39 4.15
C ARG A 253 14.26 -14.20 5.27
N GLN A 254 14.56 -13.35 6.26
CA GLN A 254 13.65 -13.08 7.38
C GLN A 254 12.27 -12.66 6.89
N PHE A 255 12.19 -11.74 5.92
CA PHE A 255 10.92 -11.37 5.31
C PHE A 255 10.22 -12.58 4.69
N PHE A 256 10.89 -13.36 3.85
CA PHE A 256 10.29 -14.51 3.17
C PHE A 256 9.76 -15.57 4.13
N ILE A 257 10.54 -15.96 5.15
CA ILE A 257 10.12 -16.96 6.15
C ILE A 257 9.03 -16.45 7.10
N SER A 258 8.80 -15.13 7.15
CA SER A 258 7.73 -14.53 7.94
C SER A 258 6.36 -14.65 7.28
N GLN A 259 6.34 -14.82 5.96
CA GLN A 259 5.14 -14.91 5.14
C GLN A 259 4.39 -16.23 5.37
N THR A 260 3.09 -16.21 5.17
CA THR A 260 2.28 -17.44 5.06
C THR A 260 2.61 -18.21 3.79
N PRO A 261 2.26 -19.50 3.68
CA PRO A 261 2.51 -20.27 2.46
C PRO A 261 1.93 -19.65 1.19
N ILE A 262 0.74 -19.04 1.28
CA ILE A 262 0.10 -18.36 0.16
C ILE A 262 0.89 -17.11 -0.27
N GLU A 263 1.37 -16.31 0.69
CA GLU A 263 2.19 -15.13 0.41
C GLU A 263 3.57 -15.51 -0.17
N GLN A 264 4.18 -16.60 0.32
CA GLN A 264 5.42 -17.15 -0.26
C GLN A 264 5.22 -17.57 -1.73
N MET A 265 4.10 -18.24 -2.01
CA MET A 265 3.73 -18.63 -3.36
C MET A 265 3.52 -17.39 -4.26
N HIS A 266 2.84 -16.35 -3.78
CA HIS A 266 2.67 -15.11 -4.53
C HIS A 266 4.01 -14.46 -4.87
N ILE A 267 4.97 -14.45 -3.93
CA ILE A 267 6.33 -13.97 -4.18
C ILE A 267 7.02 -14.75 -5.30
N ALA A 268 6.95 -16.09 -5.25
CA ALA A 268 7.53 -16.94 -6.28
C ALA A 268 6.88 -16.73 -7.66
N ASN A 269 5.55 -16.58 -7.68
CA ASN A 269 4.78 -16.32 -8.89
C ASN A 269 5.11 -14.96 -9.50
N ALA A 270 5.22 -13.90 -8.69
CA ALA A 270 5.61 -12.56 -9.16
C ALA A 270 7.04 -12.55 -9.71
N LEU A 271 8.00 -13.16 -9.01
CA LEU A 271 9.38 -13.34 -9.50
C LEU A 271 9.40 -14.07 -10.84
N THR A 272 8.63 -15.14 -10.97
CA THR A 272 8.52 -15.90 -12.22
C THR A 272 7.90 -15.06 -13.33
N PHE A 273 6.82 -14.33 -13.04
CA PHE A 273 6.14 -13.46 -14.00
C PHE A 273 7.08 -12.37 -14.54
N GLU A 274 7.76 -11.64 -13.66
CA GLU A 274 8.67 -10.57 -14.05
C GLU A 274 9.88 -11.11 -14.83
N LEU A 275 10.50 -12.18 -14.35
CA LEU A 275 11.66 -12.79 -15.03
C LEU A 275 11.29 -13.47 -16.35
N SER A 276 10.02 -13.88 -16.54
CA SER A 276 9.56 -14.42 -17.83
C SER A 276 9.63 -13.40 -18.96
N LYS A 277 9.54 -12.11 -18.62
CA LYS A 277 9.63 -10.98 -19.57
C LYS A 277 11.07 -10.57 -19.89
N VAL A 278 12.05 -11.06 -19.13
CA VAL A 278 13.48 -10.75 -19.36
C VAL A 278 14.02 -11.65 -20.46
N GLU A 279 14.33 -11.15 -21.64
CA GLU A 279 14.75 -12.00 -22.78
C GLU A 279 16.08 -12.74 -22.55
N THR A 280 17.01 -12.12 -21.83
CA THR A 280 18.35 -12.70 -21.59
C THR A 280 18.30 -13.77 -20.50
N VAL A 281 18.37 -15.05 -20.90
CA VAL A 281 18.34 -16.21 -19.99
C VAL A 281 19.42 -16.15 -18.90
N ALA A 282 20.62 -15.66 -19.22
CA ALA A 282 21.69 -15.51 -18.24
C ALA A 282 21.32 -14.55 -17.09
N VAL A 283 20.48 -13.54 -17.35
CA VAL A 283 19.96 -12.64 -16.30
C VAL A 283 18.97 -13.37 -15.40
N ARG A 284 18.07 -14.17 -15.98
CA ARG A 284 17.14 -15.03 -15.22
C ARG A 284 17.89 -15.98 -14.27
N ALA A 285 18.90 -16.67 -14.80
CA ALA A 285 19.73 -17.59 -14.02
C ALA A 285 20.50 -16.87 -12.91
N ARG A 286 21.04 -15.67 -13.17
CA ARG A 286 21.67 -14.85 -12.12
C ARG A 286 20.67 -14.45 -11.04
N MET A 287 19.45 -14.07 -11.38
CA MET A 287 18.46 -13.75 -10.34
C MET A 287 18.14 -14.97 -9.47
N VAL A 288 17.99 -16.16 -10.06
CA VAL A 288 17.83 -17.41 -9.31
C VAL A 288 19.05 -17.71 -8.42
N SER A 289 20.29 -17.41 -8.86
CA SER A 289 21.47 -17.60 -8.01
C SER A 289 21.49 -16.68 -6.78
N HIS A 290 20.89 -15.49 -6.86
CA HIS A 290 20.65 -14.65 -5.68
C HIS A 290 19.57 -15.23 -4.75
N LEU A 291 18.50 -15.83 -5.29
CA LEU A 291 17.43 -16.43 -4.48
C LEU A 291 17.94 -17.61 -3.64
N LEU A 292 18.93 -18.36 -4.12
CA LEU A 292 19.57 -19.44 -3.36
C LEU A 292 20.23 -18.97 -2.05
N ASN A 293 20.65 -17.70 -1.96
CA ASN A 293 21.17 -17.12 -0.71
C ASN A 293 20.07 -16.68 0.26
N ILE A 294 18.81 -16.66 -0.19
CA ILE A 294 17.62 -16.27 0.58
C ILE A 294 16.91 -17.54 1.06
N ASP A 295 16.47 -18.37 0.11
CA ASP A 295 15.78 -19.63 0.37
C ASP A 295 15.82 -20.57 -0.84
N ALA A 296 16.16 -21.84 -0.60
CA ALA A 296 16.30 -22.84 -1.67
C ALA A 296 14.96 -23.20 -2.31
N GLY A 297 13.88 -23.34 -1.52
CA GLY A 297 12.56 -23.69 -2.04
C GLY A 297 11.99 -22.59 -2.94
N LEU A 298 12.17 -21.33 -2.54
CA LEU A 298 11.85 -20.18 -3.40
C LEU A 298 12.61 -20.24 -4.73
N ALA A 299 13.93 -20.46 -4.67
CA ALA A 299 14.77 -20.50 -5.86
C ALA A 299 14.36 -21.65 -6.81
N GLU A 300 14.08 -22.84 -6.27
CA GLU A 300 13.61 -24.00 -7.03
C GLU A 300 12.27 -23.75 -7.71
N GLN A 301 11.31 -23.15 -6.99
CA GLN A 301 10.00 -22.82 -7.54
C GLN A 301 10.12 -21.83 -8.71
N VAL A 302 10.93 -20.78 -8.55
CA VAL A 302 11.16 -19.78 -9.61
C VAL A 302 11.92 -20.39 -10.79
N ALA A 303 12.96 -21.19 -10.54
CA ALA A 303 13.72 -21.87 -11.59
C ALA A 303 12.84 -22.81 -12.43
N LYS A 304 11.94 -23.56 -11.76
CA LYS A 304 10.94 -24.41 -12.40
C LYS A 304 9.95 -23.60 -13.23
N GLY A 305 9.42 -22.50 -12.68
CA GLY A 305 8.49 -21.61 -13.39
C GLY A 305 9.11 -20.99 -14.65
N LEU A 306 10.40 -20.68 -14.61
CA LEU A 306 11.17 -20.17 -15.75
C LEU A 306 11.71 -21.26 -16.67
N ARG A 307 11.53 -22.54 -16.31
CA ARG A 307 12.04 -23.71 -17.01
C ARG A 307 13.55 -23.59 -17.31
N LEU A 308 14.33 -23.20 -16.29
CA LEU A 308 15.78 -23.24 -16.40
C LEU A 308 16.24 -24.70 -16.54
N LYS A 309 17.15 -24.98 -17.49
CA LYS A 309 17.65 -26.34 -17.73
C LYS A 309 18.46 -26.85 -16.54
N ASP A 310 19.31 -25.98 -16.00
CA ASP A 310 20.22 -26.27 -14.90
C ASP A 310 19.99 -25.25 -13.79
N MET A 311 20.06 -25.73 -12.53
CA MET A 311 20.05 -24.84 -11.38
C MET A 311 21.42 -24.14 -11.29
N PRO A 312 21.46 -22.79 -11.26
CA PRO A 312 22.73 -22.08 -11.11
C PRO A 312 23.33 -22.32 -9.72
N ALA A 313 24.65 -22.16 -9.60
CA ALA A 313 25.29 -22.09 -8.29
C ALA A 313 24.86 -20.80 -7.55
N PRO A 314 24.78 -20.78 -6.21
CA PRO A 314 24.52 -19.56 -5.45
C PRO A 314 25.60 -18.52 -5.74
N VAL A 315 25.21 -17.26 -5.87
CA VAL A 315 26.17 -16.17 -6.01
C VAL A 315 26.96 -16.02 -4.70
N VAL A 316 28.25 -15.66 -4.78
CA VAL A 316 29.05 -15.42 -3.58
C VAL A 316 28.51 -14.18 -2.86
N ALA A 317 28.01 -14.38 -1.64
CA ALA A 317 27.52 -13.29 -0.81
C ALA A 317 28.68 -12.47 -0.22
N ALA A 318 28.55 -11.15 -0.16
CA ALA A 318 29.57 -10.27 0.41
C ALA A 318 29.78 -10.50 1.91
N ARG A 319 28.72 -10.90 2.62
CA ARG A 319 28.76 -11.52 3.95
C ARG A 319 27.90 -12.78 3.97
N PRO A 320 28.24 -13.80 4.77
CA PRO A 320 27.39 -14.98 4.94
C PRO A 320 25.97 -14.58 5.38
N THR A 321 24.96 -15.19 4.78
CA THR A 321 23.56 -15.00 5.20
C THR A 321 23.36 -15.61 6.59
N VAL A 322 22.79 -14.84 7.52
CA VAL A 322 22.35 -15.30 8.84
C VAL A 322 21.10 -16.16 8.68
N GLN A 323 21.24 -17.47 8.84
CA GLN A 323 20.19 -18.45 8.54
C GLN A 323 19.15 -18.62 9.66
N ASN A 324 19.51 -18.21 10.88
CA ASN A 324 18.77 -18.46 12.12
C ASN A 324 18.05 -17.22 12.68
N LEU A 325 17.78 -16.21 11.83
CA LEU A 325 16.90 -15.10 12.24
C LEU A 325 15.49 -15.62 12.48
N ASN A 326 14.85 -15.14 13.55
CA ASN A 326 13.46 -15.46 13.84
C ASN A 326 12.54 -14.83 12.79
N PRO A 327 11.48 -15.53 12.34
CA PRO A 327 10.43 -14.90 11.55
C PRO A 327 9.77 -13.78 12.37
N SER A 328 9.34 -12.72 11.69
CA SER A 328 8.63 -11.57 12.23
C SER A 328 7.19 -11.58 11.68
N PRO A 329 6.20 -12.11 12.43
CA PRO A 329 4.80 -12.13 12.01
C PRO A 329 4.26 -10.78 11.55
N ALA A 330 4.77 -9.65 12.07
CA ALA A 330 4.41 -8.30 11.64
C ALA A 330 4.67 -8.03 10.14
N LEU A 331 5.55 -8.80 9.50
CA LEU A 331 5.88 -8.65 8.08
C LEU A 331 4.84 -9.26 7.13
N SER A 332 3.97 -10.15 7.60
CA SER A 332 2.91 -10.78 6.80
C SER A 332 1.65 -9.90 6.73
N ILE A 333 1.04 -9.76 5.55
CA ILE A 333 -0.26 -9.11 5.38
C ILE A 333 -1.36 -10.01 5.94
N VAL A 334 -1.34 -11.30 5.58
CA VAL A 334 -2.41 -12.25 5.94
C VAL A 334 -2.49 -12.44 7.45
N LYS A 335 -1.35 -12.51 8.15
CA LYS A 335 -1.33 -12.60 9.63
C LYS A 335 -1.81 -11.32 10.32
N ASN A 336 -1.78 -10.18 9.63
CA ASN A 336 -2.15 -8.85 10.17
C ASN A 336 -3.34 -8.22 9.43
N GLY A 337 -4.19 -9.05 8.82
CA GLY A 337 -5.43 -8.62 8.18
C GLY A 337 -6.42 -8.02 9.19
N PRO A 338 -7.39 -7.22 8.71
CA PRO A 338 -8.45 -6.68 9.55
C PRO A 338 -9.36 -7.79 10.08
N LYS A 339 -10.12 -7.46 11.14
CA LYS A 339 -11.18 -8.32 11.68
C LYS A 339 -12.59 -7.86 11.28
N THR A 340 -12.67 -6.95 10.32
CA THR A 340 -13.91 -6.31 9.83
C THR A 340 -13.87 -6.18 8.33
N PHE A 341 -15.05 -6.10 7.72
CA PHE A 341 -15.22 -5.80 6.31
C PHE A 341 -15.56 -4.31 6.04
N ALA A 342 -15.54 -3.46 7.07
CA ALA A 342 -15.80 -2.01 6.93
C ALA A 342 -14.90 -1.35 5.86
N GLY A 343 -15.47 -0.38 5.13
CA GLY A 343 -14.81 0.39 4.08
C GLY A 343 -14.58 -0.36 2.76
N ARG A 344 -15.06 -1.61 2.64
CA ARG A 344 -14.92 -2.46 1.43
C ARG A 344 -16.21 -2.48 0.61
N LYS A 345 -16.13 -3.03 -0.61
CA LYS A 345 -17.22 -3.00 -1.58
C LYS A 345 -17.67 -4.42 -1.95
N VAL A 346 -18.98 -4.68 -1.91
CA VAL A 346 -19.61 -5.86 -2.51
C VAL A 346 -20.21 -5.47 -3.86
N GLY A 347 -19.76 -6.12 -4.93
CA GLY A 347 -20.37 -5.97 -6.26
C GLY A 347 -21.49 -6.98 -6.45
N VAL A 348 -22.71 -6.53 -6.71
CA VAL A 348 -23.90 -7.37 -6.84
C VAL A 348 -24.40 -7.36 -8.28
N LEU A 349 -24.18 -8.47 -8.99
CA LEU A 349 -24.70 -8.68 -10.33
C LEU A 349 -26.19 -9.07 -10.25
N VAL A 350 -27.05 -8.20 -10.78
CA VAL A 350 -28.51 -8.33 -10.76
C VAL A 350 -29.08 -8.28 -12.17
N THR A 351 -30.30 -8.77 -12.33
CA THR A 351 -31.10 -8.69 -13.57
C THR A 351 -32.53 -8.31 -13.22
N ASP A 352 -33.36 -7.99 -14.21
CA ASP A 352 -34.80 -7.82 -14.00
C ASP A 352 -35.41 -9.05 -13.31
N GLY A 353 -36.32 -8.80 -12.38
CA GLY A 353 -36.95 -9.80 -11.52
C GLY A 353 -36.09 -10.26 -10.33
N VAL A 354 -34.99 -9.56 -9.99
CA VAL A 354 -34.19 -9.87 -8.80
C VAL A 354 -35.06 -9.93 -7.54
N ASP A 355 -34.81 -10.89 -6.65
CA ASP A 355 -35.54 -11.00 -5.39
C ASP A 355 -35.28 -9.77 -4.50
N ALA A 356 -36.27 -8.89 -4.43
CA ALA A 356 -36.18 -7.62 -3.69
C ALA A 356 -35.91 -7.83 -2.18
N LYS A 357 -36.38 -8.94 -1.59
CA LYS A 357 -36.17 -9.23 -0.17
C LYS A 357 -34.73 -9.65 0.10
N ILE A 358 -34.15 -10.51 -0.74
CA ILE A 358 -32.74 -10.92 -0.63
C ILE A 358 -31.82 -9.73 -0.90
N LEU A 359 -32.11 -8.94 -1.94
CA LEU A 359 -31.34 -7.75 -2.26
C LEU A 359 -31.34 -6.74 -1.11
N ALA A 360 -32.51 -6.44 -0.54
CA ALA A 360 -32.64 -5.54 0.60
C ALA A 360 -31.94 -6.09 1.86
N ALA A 361 -32.03 -7.40 2.12
CA ALA A 361 -31.35 -8.03 3.24
C ALA A 361 -29.82 -7.99 3.11
N LEU A 362 -29.29 -8.25 1.92
CA LEU A 362 -27.85 -8.15 1.64
C LEU A 362 -27.37 -6.70 1.78
N LYS A 363 -28.08 -5.74 1.21
CA LYS A 363 -27.78 -4.31 1.37
C LYS A 363 -27.70 -3.91 2.84
N LYS A 364 -28.71 -4.28 3.63
CA LYS A 364 -28.74 -4.01 5.07
C LYS A 364 -27.58 -4.66 5.83
N ALA A 365 -27.23 -5.90 5.49
CA ALA A 365 -26.11 -6.60 6.12
C ALA A 365 -24.76 -5.94 5.81
N VAL A 366 -24.56 -5.52 4.55
CA VAL A 366 -23.35 -4.82 4.10
C VAL A 366 -23.23 -3.45 4.78
N GLU A 367 -24.30 -2.66 4.82
CA GLU A 367 -24.33 -1.35 5.48
C GLU A 367 -24.09 -1.46 6.99
N ALA A 368 -24.64 -2.49 7.65
CA ALA A 368 -24.43 -2.72 9.08
C ALA A 368 -22.98 -3.05 9.45
N GLU A 369 -22.19 -3.59 8.51
CA GLU A 369 -20.75 -3.83 8.66
C GLU A 369 -19.91 -2.59 8.34
N GLY A 370 -20.53 -1.48 7.92
CA GLY A 370 -19.83 -0.27 7.45
C GLY A 370 -19.18 -0.45 6.08
N ALA A 371 -19.67 -1.40 5.27
CA ALA A 371 -19.24 -1.65 3.91
C ALA A 371 -20.24 -1.07 2.90
N MET A 372 -19.86 -1.08 1.62
CA MET A 372 -20.64 -0.52 0.53
C MET A 372 -21.13 -1.62 -0.40
N LEU A 373 -22.35 -1.47 -0.91
CA LEU A 373 -22.90 -2.33 -1.96
C LEU A 373 -22.93 -1.54 -3.27
N LYS A 374 -22.49 -2.16 -4.36
CA LYS A 374 -22.57 -1.61 -5.72
C LYS A 374 -23.38 -2.55 -6.61
N LEU A 375 -24.40 -2.02 -7.29
CA LEU A 375 -25.24 -2.77 -8.21
C LEU A 375 -24.62 -2.78 -9.61
N ILE A 376 -24.52 -3.98 -10.18
CA ILE A 376 -24.04 -4.22 -11.53
C ILE A 376 -25.18 -4.87 -12.31
N ALA A 377 -25.51 -4.34 -13.47
CA ALA A 377 -26.59 -4.86 -14.31
C ALA A 377 -26.16 -4.91 -15.79
N PRO A 378 -26.86 -5.69 -16.64
CA PRO A 378 -26.63 -5.68 -18.10
C PRO A 378 -26.76 -4.27 -18.71
N GLU A 379 -27.71 -3.46 -18.22
CA GLU A 379 -27.85 -2.05 -18.57
C GLU A 379 -27.66 -1.09 -17.38
N VAL A 380 -27.09 0.09 -17.65
CA VAL A 380 -26.86 1.12 -16.62
C VAL A 380 -28.15 1.72 -16.06
N GLY A 381 -29.26 1.58 -16.79
CA GLY A 381 -30.58 2.07 -16.35
C GLY A 381 -31.09 1.39 -15.08
N GLY A 382 -30.49 0.26 -14.69
CA GLY A 382 -30.90 -0.52 -13.53
C GLY A 382 -31.78 -1.70 -13.89
N VAL A 383 -32.41 -2.27 -12.87
CA VAL A 383 -33.29 -3.45 -12.99
C VAL A 383 -34.55 -3.28 -12.14
N GLU A 384 -35.67 -3.83 -12.60
CA GLU A 384 -36.90 -3.91 -11.82
C GLU A 384 -36.86 -5.13 -10.90
N GLY A 385 -37.04 -4.91 -9.59
CA GLY A 385 -37.11 -5.98 -8.60
C GLY A 385 -38.41 -6.79 -8.71
N SER A 386 -38.47 -7.93 -8.04
CA SER A 386 -39.66 -8.78 -7.99
C SER A 386 -40.89 -8.12 -7.35
N ASP A 387 -40.72 -6.97 -6.69
CA ASP A 387 -41.77 -6.13 -6.13
C ASP A 387 -42.17 -4.93 -7.01
N GLY A 388 -41.58 -4.81 -8.21
CA GLY A 388 -41.81 -3.71 -9.15
C GLY A 388 -40.95 -2.46 -8.91
N THR A 389 -40.04 -2.49 -7.93
CA THR A 389 -39.16 -1.35 -7.64
C THR A 389 -38.01 -1.28 -8.64
N LEU A 390 -37.82 -0.13 -9.30
CA LEU A 390 -36.64 0.09 -10.12
C LEU A 390 -35.40 0.39 -9.25
N HIS A 391 -34.36 -0.42 -9.40
CA HIS A 391 -33.07 -0.25 -8.76
C HIS A 391 -32.04 0.23 -9.78
N ALA A 392 -31.62 1.49 -9.70
CA ALA A 392 -30.56 2.02 -10.55
C ALA A 392 -29.25 1.23 -10.37
N ALA A 393 -28.59 0.87 -11.47
CA ALA A 393 -27.28 0.25 -11.41
C ALA A 393 -26.20 1.32 -11.14
N ASP A 394 -25.20 0.95 -10.35
CA ASP A 394 -23.99 1.77 -10.20
C ASP A 394 -23.06 1.61 -11.40
N GLU A 395 -23.01 0.40 -11.98
CA GLU A 395 -22.15 0.06 -13.11
C GLU A 395 -22.88 -0.83 -14.11
N LYS A 396 -22.54 -0.68 -15.39
CA LYS A 396 -22.86 -1.69 -16.41
C LYS A 396 -21.94 -2.91 -16.22
N LEU A 397 -22.40 -4.11 -16.51
CA LEU A 397 -21.63 -5.36 -16.38
C LEU A 397 -20.20 -5.29 -16.92
N GLU A 398 -19.99 -4.75 -18.12
CA GLU A 398 -18.66 -4.63 -18.71
C GLU A 398 -17.82 -3.48 -18.13
N GLY A 399 -18.48 -2.48 -17.52
CA GLY A 399 -17.83 -1.35 -16.84
C GLY A 399 -17.47 -1.64 -15.38
N GLY A 400 -18.19 -2.58 -14.75
CA GLY A 400 -17.99 -3.03 -13.38
C GLY A 400 -17.50 -4.48 -13.28
N PRO A 401 -16.33 -4.84 -13.83
CA PRO A 401 -15.79 -6.18 -13.67
C PRO A 401 -15.53 -6.50 -12.19
N SER A 402 -15.59 -7.78 -11.83
CA SER A 402 -15.52 -8.21 -10.42
C SER A 402 -14.25 -7.76 -9.70
N VAL A 403 -13.16 -7.48 -10.44
CA VAL A 403 -11.87 -6.99 -9.94
C VAL A 403 -11.96 -5.67 -9.15
N LEU A 404 -13.01 -4.87 -9.37
CA LEU A 404 -13.20 -3.58 -8.68
C LEU A 404 -13.83 -3.71 -7.27
N PHE A 405 -14.28 -4.92 -6.89
CA PHE A 405 -14.99 -5.19 -5.64
C PHE A 405 -14.21 -6.16 -4.75
N ASP A 406 -14.46 -6.15 -3.45
CA ASP A 406 -13.76 -7.01 -2.47
C ASP A 406 -14.42 -8.39 -2.36
N ALA A 407 -15.74 -8.44 -2.51
CA ALA A 407 -16.55 -9.66 -2.63
C ALA A 407 -17.66 -9.43 -3.67
N VAL A 408 -18.29 -10.50 -4.13
CA VAL A 408 -19.38 -10.37 -5.12
C VAL A 408 -20.62 -11.19 -4.74
N ALA A 409 -21.77 -10.78 -5.27
CA ALA A 409 -23.01 -11.54 -5.18
C ALA A 409 -23.67 -11.66 -6.56
N ILE A 410 -24.15 -12.85 -6.91
CA ILE A 410 -24.79 -13.15 -8.21
C ILE A 410 -26.27 -13.43 -7.96
N LEU A 411 -27.12 -12.41 -8.15
CA LEU A 411 -28.53 -12.43 -7.80
C LEU A 411 -29.46 -12.22 -9.02
N PRO A 412 -29.32 -13.00 -10.11
CA PRO A 412 -30.23 -12.91 -11.23
C PRO A 412 -31.60 -13.52 -10.89
N SER A 413 -32.62 -13.15 -11.66
CA SER A 413 -33.83 -13.95 -11.79
C SER A 413 -33.56 -15.21 -12.63
N GLU A 414 -34.49 -16.15 -12.69
CA GLU A 414 -34.34 -17.34 -13.56
C GLU A 414 -34.18 -16.96 -15.04
N ALA A 415 -34.99 -16.00 -15.52
CA ALA A 415 -34.90 -15.50 -16.90
C ALA A 415 -33.58 -14.76 -17.13
N GLY A 416 -33.19 -13.89 -16.19
CA GLY A 416 -31.93 -13.15 -16.29
C GLY A 416 -30.70 -14.04 -16.21
N ALA A 417 -30.75 -15.15 -15.46
CA ALA A 417 -29.64 -16.11 -15.42
C ALA A 417 -29.41 -16.76 -16.80
N ALA A 418 -30.50 -17.07 -17.53
CA ALA A 418 -30.43 -17.57 -18.90
C ALA A 418 -29.79 -16.56 -19.85
N GLU A 419 -30.11 -15.28 -19.70
CA GLU A 419 -29.51 -14.18 -20.46
C GLU A 419 -28.03 -14.02 -20.13
N LEU A 420 -27.67 -13.89 -18.85
CA LEU A 420 -26.29 -13.72 -18.39
C LEU A 420 -25.37 -14.85 -18.90
N MET A 421 -25.88 -16.08 -19.00
CA MET A 421 -25.11 -17.20 -19.57
C MET A 421 -24.70 -16.98 -21.03
N THR A 422 -25.41 -16.14 -21.78
CA THR A 422 -25.04 -15.79 -23.17
C THR A 422 -23.94 -14.73 -23.23
N LEU A 423 -23.77 -13.96 -22.15
CA LEU A 423 -22.82 -12.85 -22.08
C LEU A 423 -21.43 -13.34 -21.63
N PRO A 424 -20.36 -13.10 -22.40
CA PRO A 424 -18.99 -13.37 -21.95
C PRO A 424 -18.64 -12.64 -20.65
N ALA A 425 -19.00 -11.35 -20.54
CA ALA A 425 -18.66 -10.54 -19.37
C ALA A 425 -19.24 -11.07 -18.05
N ALA A 426 -20.42 -11.72 -18.06
CA ALA A 426 -20.99 -12.33 -16.86
C ALA A 426 -20.19 -13.56 -16.42
N ARG A 427 -19.69 -14.35 -17.39
CA ARG A 427 -18.82 -15.49 -17.14
C ARG A 427 -17.46 -15.03 -16.62
N ASP A 428 -16.89 -13.99 -17.22
CA ASP A 428 -15.63 -13.38 -16.78
C ASP A 428 -15.77 -12.79 -15.37
N PHE A 429 -16.89 -12.14 -15.06
CA PHE A 429 -17.17 -11.61 -13.72
C PHE A 429 -17.07 -12.71 -12.65
N VAL A 430 -17.69 -13.87 -12.88
CA VAL A 430 -17.63 -15.03 -11.99
C VAL A 430 -16.24 -15.65 -11.98
N ALA A 431 -15.65 -15.92 -13.15
CA ALA A 431 -14.36 -16.57 -13.28
C ALA A 431 -13.25 -15.75 -12.61
N ASP A 432 -13.27 -14.43 -12.75
CA ASP A 432 -12.31 -13.53 -12.10
C ASP A 432 -12.51 -13.49 -10.59
N ALA A 433 -13.75 -13.45 -10.10
CA ALA A 433 -14.01 -13.51 -8.67
C ALA A 433 -13.47 -14.81 -8.06
N VAL A 434 -13.61 -15.92 -8.78
CA VAL A 434 -13.05 -17.23 -8.39
C VAL A 434 -11.53 -17.20 -8.40
N ALA A 435 -10.91 -16.81 -9.52
CA ALA A 435 -9.47 -16.72 -9.70
C ALA A 435 -8.80 -15.78 -8.70
N HIS A 436 -9.50 -14.72 -8.28
CA HIS A 436 -9.02 -13.76 -7.29
C HIS A 436 -9.44 -14.14 -5.86
N ARG A 437 -9.92 -15.37 -5.63
CA ARG A 437 -10.21 -15.90 -4.29
C ARG A 437 -11.20 -15.05 -3.49
N LYS A 438 -12.15 -14.40 -4.18
CA LYS A 438 -13.20 -13.61 -3.51
C LYS A 438 -14.24 -14.53 -2.91
N PHE A 439 -14.90 -14.06 -1.86
CA PHE A 439 -16.14 -14.64 -1.41
C PHE A 439 -17.25 -14.31 -2.42
N ILE A 440 -18.08 -15.31 -2.74
CA ILE A 440 -19.10 -15.21 -3.79
C ILE A 440 -20.45 -15.63 -3.21
N ALA A 441 -21.36 -14.70 -3.03
CA ALA A 441 -22.74 -15.04 -2.72
C ALA A 441 -23.52 -15.33 -4.00
N TYR A 442 -24.54 -16.17 -3.94
CA TYR A 442 -25.39 -16.44 -5.09
C TYR A 442 -26.79 -16.92 -4.66
N VAL A 443 -27.75 -16.84 -5.57
CA VAL A 443 -29.07 -17.51 -5.44
C VAL A 443 -29.12 -18.75 -6.32
N GLU A 444 -30.07 -19.64 -6.06
CA GLU A 444 -30.18 -20.92 -6.78
C GLU A 444 -30.28 -20.74 -8.30
N ALA A 445 -30.98 -19.69 -8.75
CA ALA A 445 -31.08 -19.32 -10.17
C ALA A 445 -29.73 -19.02 -10.85
N ALA A 446 -28.70 -18.62 -10.10
CA ALA A 446 -27.36 -18.35 -10.63
C ALA A 446 -26.54 -19.62 -10.91
N THR A 447 -26.96 -20.78 -10.41
CA THR A 447 -26.19 -22.04 -10.50
C THR A 447 -25.75 -22.36 -11.93
N PRO A 448 -26.61 -22.29 -12.97
CA PRO A 448 -26.21 -22.56 -14.35
C PRO A 448 -25.10 -21.63 -14.86
N LEU A 449 -25.12 -20.35 -14.46
CA LEU A 449 -24.06 -19.40 -14.81
C LEU A 449 -22.74 -19.76 -14.12
N LEU A 450 -22.78 -20.12 -12.83
CA LEU A 450 -21.60 -20.52 -12.08
C LEU A 450 -20.95 -21.76 -12.69
N GLU A 451 -21.75 -22.79 -12.98
CA GLU A 451 -21.27 -24.03 -13.61
C GLU A 451 -20.69 -23.77 -15.00
N LYS A 452 -21.31 -22.87 -15.78
CA LYS A 452 -20.80 -22.50 -17.09
C LYS A 452 -19.51 -21.69 -17.03
N ALA A 453 -19.33 -20.86 -16.01
CA ALA A 453 -18.16 -20.00 -15.86
C ALA A 453 -16.94 -20.75 -15.32
N VAL A 454 -17.12 -21.61 -14.30
CA VAL A 454 -16.02 -22.22 -13.55
C VAL A 454 -16.14 -23.72 -13.34
N GLY A 455 -17.28 -24.33 -13.69
CA GLY A 455 -17.58 -25.73 -13.43
C GLY A 455 -18.00 -26.00 -11.98
N SER A 456 -18.85 -27.02 -11.77
CA SER A 456 -19.42 -27.32 -10.44
C SER A 456 -18.35 -27.70 -9.39
N ALA A 457 -17.22 -28.27 -9.82
CA ALA A 457 -16.11 -28.63 -8.93
C ALA A 457 -15.34 -27.43 -8.35
N ALA A 458 -15.54 -26.23 -8.91
CA ALA A 458 -14.92 -24.99 -8.42
C ALA A 458 -15.79 -24.26 -7.37
N ILE A 459 -17.03 -24.72 -7.14
CA ILE A 459 -17.92 -24.16 -6.12
C ILE A 459 -17.50 -24.74 -4.75
N ASP A 460 -16.73 -23.95 -4.02
CA ASP A 460 -16.13 -24.29 -2.71
C ASP A 460 -16.81 -23.58 -1.54
N ASP A 461 -16.27 -23.73 -0.32
CA ASP A 461 -16.77 -23.08 0.89
C ASP A 461 -16.67 -21.54 0.87
N GLY A 462 -15.99 -20.97 -0.13
CA GLY A 462 -16.00 -19.53 -0.42
C GLY A 462 -17.26 -19.05 -1.14
N PHE A 463 -18.16 -19.96 -1.53
CA PHE A 463 -19.47 -19.65 -2.09
C PHE A 463 -20.57 -19.73 -1.03
N ALA A 464 -21.47 -18.74 -1.02
CA ALA A 464 -22.59 -18.68 -0.07
C ALA A 464 -23.92 -18.61 -0.80
N LEU A 465 -24.74 -19.67 -0.66
CA LEU A 465 -26.11 -19.68 -1.17
C LEU A 465 -27.02 -18.83 -0.27
N LEU A 466 -27.66 -17.81 -0.84
CA LEU A 466 -28.56 -16.91 -0.14
C LEU A 466 -30.02 -17.34 -0.33
N ARG A 467 -30.66 -17.77 0.76
CA ARG A 467 -32.10 -18.08 0.78
C ARG A 467 -32.87 -17.18 1.74
N THR A 468 -32.18 -16.62 2.72
CA THR A 468 -32.75 -15.84 3.81
C THR A 468 -31.87 -14.65 4.16
N ALA A 469 -32.44 -13.70 4.93
CA ALA A 469 -31.67 -12.59 5.48
C ALA A 469 -30.52 -13.03 6.39
N LYS A 470 -30.65 -14.20 7.05
CA LYS A 470 -29.59 -14.76 7.90
C LYS A 470 -28.38 -15.19 7.06
N ASP A 471 -28.61 -15.74 5.88
CA ASP A 471 -27.52 -16.15 4.97
C ASP A 471 -26.71 -14.93 4.51
N CYS A 472 -27.39 -13.80 4.27
CA CYS A 472 -26.74 -12.53 3.91
C CYS A 472 -25.79 -12.04 5.02
N VAL A 473 -26.23 -12.10 6.28
CA VAL A 473 -25.40 -11.71 7.44
C VAL A 473 -24.21 -12.66 7.60
N THR A 474 -24.43 -13.97 7.42
CA THR A 474 -23.35 -14.97 7.46
C THR A 474 -22.32 -14.70 6.37
N PHE A 475 -22.75 -14.45 5.13
CA PHE A 475 -21.87 -14.12 4.01
C PHE A 475 -21.00 -12.89 4.30
N VAL A 476 -21.59 -11.79 4.78
CA VAL A 476 -20.84 -10.57 5.12
C VAL A 476 -19.87 -10.82 6.28
N THR A 477 -20.23 -11.68 7.24
CA THR A 477 -19.34 -12.08 8.34
C THR A 477 -18.13 -12.86 7.81
N GLU A 478 -18.32 -13.79 6.89
CA GLU A 478 -17.23 -14.54 6.26
C GLU A 478 -16.31 -13.63 5.42
N CYS A 479 -16.86 -12.60 4.77
CA CYS A 479 -16.09 -11.61 4.02
C CYS A 479 -15.05 -10.86 4.87
N ARG A 480 -15.14 -10.87 6.22
CA ARG A 480 -14.11 -10.31 7.11
C ARG A 480 -12.75 -10.98 6.94
N LYS A 481 -12.69 -12.21 6.41
CA LYS A 481 -11.43 -12.90 6.02
C LYS A 481 -10.79 -12.31 4.76
N LEU A 482 -11.50 -11.41 4.06
CA LEU A 482 -11.15 -10.72 2.81
C LEU A 482 -11.03 -11.59 1.57
N ARG A 483 -10.43 -12.77 1.70
CA ARG A 483 -10.25 -13.75 0.62
C ARG A 483 -10.42 -15.16 1.16
N PHE A 484 -10.87 -16.05 0.29
CA PHE A 484 -10.92 -17.49 0.55
C PHE A 484 -9.62 -18.14 0.06
N TRP A 485 -8.57 -18.06 0.90
CA TRP A 485 -7.22 -18.53 0.56
C TRP A 485 -7.12 -20.04 0.34
N ASP A 486 -8.09 -20.83 0.83
CA ASP A 486 -8.10 -22.28 0.68
C ASP A 486 -8.67 -22.76 -0.67
N ARG A 487 -9.15 -21.84 -1.52
CA ARG A 487 -9.64 -22.14 -2.87
C ARG A 487 -8.59 -22.87 -3.70
N ALA A 488 -8.91 -24.09 -4.13
CA ALA A 488 -8.04 -24.87 -5.00
C ALA A 488 -8.04 -24.32 -6.44
N GLY A 489 -6.91 -24.44 -7.14
CA GLY A 489 -6.85 -24.23 -8.60
C GLY A 489 -6.84 -22.77 -9.08
N ALA A 490 -7.01 -21.77 -8.21
CA ALA A 490 -6.91 -20.35 -8.55
C ALA A 490 -5.47 -19.85 -8.82
N GLU A 491 -4.53 -20.76 -9.08
CA GLU A 491 -3.08 -20.56 -8.87
C GLU A 491 -2.22 -20.65 -10.14
N ARG A 492 -2.82 -20.83 -11.33
CA ARG A 492 -2.09 -20.89 -12.62
C ARG A 492 -2.72 -20.07 -13.72
#